data_AF-A9B275-F1
#
_entry.id   AF-A9B275-F1
#
_cell.length_a   1.000
_cell.length_b   1.000
_cell.length_c   1.000
_cell.angle_alpha   90.00
_cell.angle_beta   90.00
_cell.angle_gamma   90.00
#
_symmetry.space_group_name_H-M   'P 1'
#
loop_
_entity.id
_entity.type
_entity.pdbx_description
1 polymer ?
#
loop_
_entity_poly.entity_id
_entity_poly.type
_entity_poly.pdbx_seq_one_letter_code
_entity_poly.pdbx_strand_id
1 'polypeptide(L)'
;MAYQLDRFSNDDQRTTSADAPSNAGAVHNDAEVLKVSTRSRPSAVAGAIAGVIREAGHAEVQSIGAGATNQAIKAVAIARSYLQEEGIDIVCVPSFIDVAIDEEERTAIRLLIKKG
;
A
#
# COMPACT_ATOMS: atom_id res chain seq x y z
N MET A 1 -8.62 14.80 -23.51
CA MET A 1 -9.50 13.84 -22.80
C MET A 1 -8.72 13.28 -21.62
N ALA A 2 -9.11 13.64 -20.40
CA ALA A 2 -8.47 13.19 -19.17
C ALA A 2 -9.51 12.41 -18.37
N TYR A 3 -9.47 11.08 -18.43
CA TYR A 3 -10.37 10.25 -17.65
C TYR A 3 -9.68 9.81 -16.37
N GLN A 4 -10.22 10.30 -15.25
CA GLN A 4 -10.39 9.53 -14.02
C GLN A 4 -9.12 8.89 -13.43
N LEU A 5 -8.28 9.68 -12.78
CA LEU A 5 -7.21 9.17 -11.91
C LEU A 5 -7.42 9.56 -10.43
N ASP A 6 -8.55 10.17 -10.08
CA ASP A 6 -8.83 10.73 -8.75
C ASP A 6 -9.69 9.82 -7.83
N ARG A 7 -10.10 8.63 -8.27
CA ARG A 7 -10.92 7.71 -7.45
C ARG A 7 -10.11 6.82 -6.50
N PHE A 8 -9.11 7.43 -5.86
CA PHE A 8 -8.54 6.91 -4.61
C PHE A 8 -8.85 7.94 -3.51
N SER A 9 -10.15 8.24 -3.31
CA SER A 9 -10.62 9.02 -2.17
C SER A 9 -11.02 8.07 -1.03
N ASN A 10 -10.89 8.55 0.20
CA ASN A 10 -10.98 7.76 1.45
C ASN A 10 -12.41 7.31 1.84
N ASP A 11 -13.41 7.43 0.96
CA ASP A 11 -14.84 7.41 1.35
C ASP A 11 -15.60 6.10 1.06
N ASP A 12 -15.04 5.10 0.39
CA ASP A 12 -15.78 3.87 0.05
C ASP A 12 -15.77 2.83 1.19
N GLN A 13 -16.32 3.20 2.35
CA GLN A 13 -16.72 2.26 3.39
C GLN A 13 -18.21 1.96 3.34
N ARG A 14 -18.60 0.88 2.64
CA ARG A 14 -19.77 0.08 3.02
C ARG A 14 -19.68 -1.34 2.43
N THR A 15 -19.25 -2.30 3.24
CA THR A 15 -19.27 -3.72 2.90
C THR A 15 -20.64 -4.32 3.27
N THR A 16 -21.29 -5.01 2.33
CA THR A 16 -22.39 -5.94 2.62
C THR A 16 -21.90 -7.37 2.40
N SER A 17 -22.30 -8.24 3.31
CA SER A 17 -21.82 -9.60 3.55
C SER A 17 -22.60 -10.67 2.77
N ALA A 18 -21.90 -11.66 2.21
CA ALA A 18 -22.37 -13.05 2.02
C ALA A 18 -21.23 -14.02 1.59
N ASP A 19 -20.75 -14.80 2.57
CA ASP A 19 -20.16 -16.15 2.59
C ASP A 19 -19.28 -16.75 1.46
N ALA A 20 -18.00 -17.02 1.81
CA ALA A 20 -17.17 -18.18 1.40
C ALA A 20 -16.02 -18.42 2.43
N PRO A 21 -15.46 -19.65 2.57
CA PRO A 21 -15.03 -20.19 3.87
C PRO A 21 -13.59 -19.83 4.32
N SER A 22 -13.41 -20.02 5.64
CA SER A 22 -12.28 -19.73 6.51
C SER A 22 -10.87 -20.02 5.96
N ASN A 23 -9.99 -19.02 6.03
CA ASN A 23 -8.57 -19.24 6.30
C ASN A 23 -8.25 -18.75 7.71
N ALA A 24 -7.69 -19.65 8.51
CA ALA A 24 -7.34 -19.41 9.90
C ALA A 24 -6.14 -18.46 9.99
N GLY A 25 -6.23 -17.47 10.89
CA GLY A 25 -5.05 -16.82 11.47
C GLY A 25 -4.40 -15.71 10.63
N ALA A 26 -5.11 -14.61 10.42
CA ALA A 26 -4.48 -13.30 10.35
C ALA A 26 -5.38 -12.32 11.11
N VAL A 27 -5.04 -12.06 12.36
CA VAL A 27 -5.57 -10.91 13.08
C VAL A 27 -5.10 -9.70 12.27
N HIS A 28 -5.98 -9.11 11.47
CA HIS A 28 -5.67 -7.85 10.81
C HIS A 28 -5.56 -6.83 11.93
N ASN A 29 -4.33 -6.53 12.37
CA ASN A 29 -4.08 -5.19 12.86
C ASN A 29 -4.48 -4.28 11.70
N ASP A 30 -5.47 -3.42 11.92
CA ASP A 30 -5.91 -2.39 10.97
C ASP A 30 -4.79 -1.37 10.76
N ALA A 31 -3.64 -1.82 10.27
CA ALA A 31 -2.58 -0.96 9.82
C ALA A 31 -3.09 -0.26 8.56
N GLU A 32 -3.12 1.07 8.61
CA GLU A 32 -3.57 1.91 7.51
C GLU A 32 -2.86 1.53 6.21
N VAL A 33 -3.64 1.22 5.18
CA VAL A 33 -3.13 0.87 3.85
C VAL A 33 -2.80 2.15 3.09
N LEU A 34 -1.53 2.29 2.68
CA LEU A 34 -1.07 3.43 1.88
C LEU A 34 -1.38 3.20 0.40
N LYS A 35 -2.44 3.83 -0.10
CA LYS A 35 -2.82 3.76 -1.52
C LYS A 35 -2.00 4.77 -2.34
N VAL A 36 -1.37 4.30 -3.42
CA VAL A 36 -0.48 5.10 -4.27
C VAL A 36 -1.05 5.22 -5.68
N SER A 37 -1.00 6.43 -6.24
CA SER A 37 -1.39 6.74 -7.61
C SER A 37 -0.19 7.23 -8.43
N THR A 38 -0.40 7.45 -9.72
CA THR A 38 0.61 8.04 -10.62
C THR A 38 1.03 9.45 -10.21
N ARG A 39 0.18 10.20 -9.49
CA ARG A 39 0.45 11.57 -9.02
C ARG A 39 1.05 11.61 -7.62
N SER A 40 1.09 10.48 -6.89
CA SER A 40 1.69 10.42 -5.57
C SER A 40 3.16 10.85 -5.63
N ARG A 41 3.57 11.71 -4.71
CA ARG A 41 4.96 12.17 -4.58
C ARG A 41 5.75 11.10 -3.82
N PRO A 42 6.79 10.47 -4.40
CA PRO A 42 7.48 9.35 -3.75
C PRO A 42 8.06 9.70 -2.38
N SER A 43 8.57 10.91 -2.18
CA SER A 43 9.09 11.36 -0.88
C SER A 43 8.02 11.48 0.20
N ALA A 44 6.80 11.90 -0.15
CA ALA A 44 5.69 11.98 0.81
C ALA A 44 5.25 10.57 1.25
N VAL A 45 5.09 9.66 0.29
CA VAL A 45 4.77 8.24 0.57
C VAL A 45 5.90 7.60 1.37
N ALA A 46 7.17 7.91 1.08
CA ALA A 46 8.31 7.40 1.82
C ALA A 46 8.31 7.84 3.29
N GLY A 47 7.95 9.10 3.56
CA GLY A 47 7.77 9.61 4.93
C GLY A 47 6.69 8.84 5.69
N ALA A 48 5.55 8.57 5.04
CA ALA A 48 4.47 7.76 5.61
C ALA A 48 4.92 6.32 5.90
N ILE A 49 5.58 5.65 4.94
CA ILE A 49 6.13 4.30 5.13
C ILE A 49 7.10 4.29 6.32
N ALA A 50 8.04 5.23 6.39
CA ALA A 50 9.02 5.29 7.46
C ALA A 50 8.36 5.53 8.83
N GLY A 51 7.34 6.41 8.90
CA GLY A 51 6.54 6.61 10.11
C GLY A 51 5.89 5.32 10.59
N VAL A 52 5.16 4.64 9.70
CA VAL A 52 4.48 3.37 10.01
C VAL A 52 5.47 2.27 10.40
N ILE A 53 6.64 2.18 9.75
CA ILE A 53 7.68 1.20 10.13
C ILE A 53 8.25 1.48 11.53
N ARG A 54 8.41 2.74 11.93
CA ARG A 54 8.88 3.09 13.29
C ARG A 54 7.85 2.68 14.34
N GLU A 55 6.58 2.92 14.07
CA GLU A 55 5.47 2.69 15.01
C GLU A 55 5.03 1.22 15.08
N ALA A 56 4.76 0.60 13.92
CA ALA A 56 4.14 -0.71 13.80
C ALA A 56 5.11 -1.81 13.34
N GLY A 57 6.29 -1.45 12.80
CA GLY A 57 7.28 -2.42 12.31
C GLY A 57 6.98 -3.02 10.94
N HIS A 58 5.78 -2.79 10.39
CA HIS A 58 5.38 -3.18 9.04
C HIS A 58 4.47 -2.11 8.42
N ALA A 59 4.56 -1.92 7.11
CA ALA A 59 3.70 -1.04 6.33
C ALA A 59 3.16 -1.77 5.10
N GLU A 60 1.95 -1.41 4.68
CA GLU A 60 1.34 -1.92 3.46
C GLU A 60 1.12 -0.79 2.46
N VAL A 61 1.57 -1.01 1.23
CA VAL A 61 1.37 -0.08 0.11
C VAL A 61 0.63 -0.80 -1.01
N GLN A 62 -0.43 -0.19 -1.52
CA GLN A 62 -1.20 -0.71 -2.65
C GLN A 62 -1.15 0.25 -3.84
N SER A 63 -1.04 -0.30 -5.05
CA SER A 63 -0.99 0.49 -6.29
C SER A 63 -1.60 -0.26 -7.47
N ILE A 64 -2.18 0.48 -8.42
CA ILE A 64 -2.72 -0.07 -9.67
C ILE A 64 -2.08 0.60 -10.87
N GLY A 65 -1.59 -0.24 -11.79
CA GLY A 65 -0.97 0.20 -13.02
C GLY A 65 0.48 0.67 -12.87
N ALA A 66 1.22 0.61 -13.97
CA ALA A 66 2.66 0.77 -13.99
C ALA A 66 3.16 2.10 -13.38
N GLY A 67 2.46 3.21 -13.64
CA GLY A 67 2.87 4.51 -13.12
C GLY A 67 2.75 4.58 -11.59
N ALA A 68 1.66 4.09 -11.01
CA ALA A 68 1.47 4.07 -9.56
C ALA A 68 2.45 3.11 -8.88
N THR A 69 2.66 1.92 -9.45
CA THR A 69 3.63 0.94 -8.93
C THR A 69 5.05 1.50 -8.97
N ASN A 70 5.44 2.23 -10.02
CA ASN A 70 6.73 2.92 -10.07
C ASN A 70 6.87 3.96 -8.95
N GLN A 71 5.82 4.73 -8.65
CA GLN A 71 5.86 5.70 -7.54
C GLN A 71 5.98 4.99 -6.18
N ALA A 72 5.28 3.87 -6.00
CA ALA A 72 5.34 3.05 -4.80
C ALA A 72 6.75 2.48 -4.58
N ILE A 73 7.37 1.90 -5.61
CA ILE A 73 8.73 1.36 -5.52
C ILE A 73 9.77 2.45 -5.24
N LYS A 74 9.66 3.62 -5.88
CA LYS A 74 10.51 4.78 -5.55
C LYS A 74 10.36 5.20 -4.10
N ALA A 75 9.13 5.20 -3.58
CA ALA A 75 8.87 5.53 -2.18
C ALA A 75 9.51 4.52 -1.23
N VAL A 76 9.42 3.21 -1.51
CA VAL A 76 10.09 2.17 -0.72
C VAL A 76 11.61 2.36 -0.69
N ALA A 77 12.21 2.67 -1.85
CA ALA A 77 13.65 2.93 -1.94
C ALA A 77 14.07 4.13 -1.08
N ILE A 78 13.31 5.24 -1.14
CA ILE A 78 13.58 6.44 -0.33
C ILE A 78 13.35 6.16 1.17
N ALA A 79 12.29 5.43 1.52
CA ALA A 79 11.98 5.08 2.90
C ALA A 79 13.10 4.26 3.53
N ARG A 80 13.70 3.33 2.76
CA ARG A 80 14.87 2.57 3.21
C ARG A 80 16.04 3.49 3.55
N SER A 81 16.34 4.49 2.72
CA SER A 81 17.38 5.47 3.02
C SER A 81 17.08 6.27 4.30
N TYR A 82 15.83 6.70 4.52
CA TYR A 82 15.45 7.40 5.75
C TYR A 82 15.63 6.54 7.00
N LEU A 83 15.33 5.24 6.91
CA LEU A 83 15.40 4.31 8.03
C LEU A 83 16.83 3.82 8.32
N GLN A 84 17.69 3.77 7.30
CA GLN A 84 19.10 3.39 7.45
C GLN A 84 19.88 4.35 8.36
N GLU A 85 19.57 5.64 8.36
CA GLU A 85 20.18 6.63 9.26
C GLU A 85 19.91 6.32 10.75
N GLU A 86 18.84 5.56 11.03
CA GLU A 86 18.43 5.12 12.37
C GLU A 86 18.82 3.65 12.66
N GLY A 87 19.57 3.01 11.75
CA GLY A 87 19.96 1.60 11.88
C GLY A 87 18.82 0.61 11.65
N ILE A 88 17.73 1.03 11.00
CA ILE A 88 16.59 0.18 10.64
C ILE A 88 16.72 -0.20 9.16
N ASP A 89 16.88 -1.49 8.87
CA ASP A 89 16.74 -2.02 7.51
C ASP A 89 15.33 -2.57 7.26
N ILE A 90 14.91 -2.53 5.99
CA ILE A 90 13.59 -3.00 5.57
C ILE A 90 13.67 -3.87 4.32
N VAL A 91 12.76 -4.85 4.26
CA VAL A 91 12.53 -5.73 3.13
C VAL A 91 11.15 -5.44 2.54
N CYS A 92 11.05 -5.49 1.21
CA CYS A 92 9.80 -5.34 0.46
C CYS A 92 9.40 -6.67 -0.18
N VAL A 93 8.18 -7.13 0.08
CA VAL A 93 7.62 -8.38 -0.43
C VAL A 93 6.41 -8.04 -1.32
N PRO A 94 6.56 -8.09 -2.66
CA PRO A 94 5.46 -7.81 -3.57
C PRO A 94 4.51 -9.01 -3.72
N SER A 95 3.23 -8.73 -3.92
CA SER A 95 2.19 -9.72 -4.23
C SER A 95 1.08 -9.09 -5.08
N PHE A 96 0.32 -9.90 -5.80
CA PHE A 96 -0.93 -9.48 -6.43
C PHE A 96 -2.07 -9.57 -5.43
N ILE A 97 -3.01 -8.62 -5.51
CA ILE A 97 -4.29 -8.67 -4.81
C ILE A 97 -5.37 -8.18 -5.77
N ASP A 98 -6.62 -8.62 -5.57
CA ASP A 98 -7.76 -8.05 -6.27
C ASP A 98 -8.44 -7.01 -5.37
N VAL A 99 -8.80 -5.87 -5.95
CA VAL A 99 -9.49 -4.78 -5.27
C VAL A 99 -10.70 -4.34 -6.09
N ALA A 100 -11.80 -3.99 -5.42
CA ALA A 100 -12.98 -3.45 -6.07
C ALA A 100 -12.83 -1.94 -6.26
N ILE A 101 -13.04 -1.46 -7.49
CA ILE A 101 -13.09 -0.03 -7.85
C ILE A 101 -14.27 0.18 -8.79
N ASP A 102 -15.17 1.09 -8.45
CA ASP A 102 -16.37 1.37 -9.26
C ASP A 102 -17.16 0.10 -9.61
N GLU A 103 -17.34 -0.82 -8.65
CA GLU A 103 -17.99 -2.14 -8.83
C GLU A 103 -17.25 -3.13 -9.75
N GLU A 104 -16.07 -2.76 -10.25
CA GLU A 104 -15.24 -3.65 -11.06
C GLU A 104 -14.02 -4.15 -10.28
N GLU A 105 -13.71 -5.44 -10.40
CA GLU A 105 -12.47 -6.00 -9.87
C GLU A 105 -11.27 -5.54 -10.70
N ARG A 106 -10.20 -5.19 -9.99
CA ARG A 106 -8.92 -4.78 -10.55
C ARG A 106 -7.80 -5.49 -9.81
N THR A 107 -6.88 -6.07 -10.56
CA THR A 107 -5.63 -6.59 -9.98
C THR A 107 -4.69 -5.43 -9.63
N ALA A 108 -4.33 -5.34 -8.37
CA ALA A 108 -3.38 -4.38 -7.82
C ALA A 108 -2.08 -5.07 -7.38
N ILE A 109 -1.02 -4.27 -7.21
CA ILE A 109 0.20 -4.68 -6.53
C ILE A 109 0.11 -4.26 -5.08
N ARG A 110 0.28 -5.23 -4.17
CA ARG A 110 0.51 -5.04 -2.75
C ARG A 110 2.00 -5.18 -2.46
N LEU A 111 2.58 -4.19 -1.81
CA LEU A 111 3.93 -4.23 -1.28
C LEU A 111 3.83 -4.30 0.24
N LEU A 112 4.22 -5.42 0.82
CA LEU A 112 4.42 -5.53 2.26
C LEU A 112 5.86 -5.12 2.59
N ILE A 113 6.01 -4.06 3.37
CA ILE A 113 7.31 -3.59 3.86
C ILE A 113 7.43 -3.96 5.33
N LYS A 114 8.54 -4.55 5.74
CA LYS A 114 8.79 -4.92 7.14
C LYS A 114 10.27 -4.81 7.48
N LYS A 115 10.59 -4.66 8.77
CA LYS A 115 11.98 -4.79 9.25
C LYS A 115 12.55 -6.16 8.85
N GLY A 116 13.80 -6.20 8.39
CA GLY A 116 14.45 -7.44 7.95
C GLY A 116 15.90 -7.25 7.60
#